data_AF-A0A411WM09-F1
#
_entry.id   AF-A0A411WM09-F1
#
_cell.length_a   1.000
_cell.length_b   1.000
_cell.length_c   1.000
_cell.angle_alpha   90.00
_cell.angle_beta   90.00
_cell.angle_gamma   90.00
#
_symmetry.space_group_name_H-M   'P 1'
#
loop_
_entity.id
_entity.type
_entity.pdbx_description
1 polymer ?
#
loop_
_entity_poly.entity_id
_entity_poly.type
_entity_poly.pdbx_seq_one_letter_code
_entity_poly.pdbx_strand_id
1 'polypeptide(L)' 'MQQYIKYIVTYLGDYPCGHRHPLQMTVSATDAQEAINKTNTALNDDRIDSTNHSLFSVLPKDYGDELRELDICHKEK' A
#
# COMPACT_ATOMS: atom_id res chain seq x y z
N MET A 1 16.08 23.03 2.11
CA MET A 1 16.06 21.65 2.66
C MET A 1 14.75 21.02 2.22
N GLN A 2 14.78 19.88 1.52
CA GLN A 2 13.55 19.13 1.20
C GLN A 2 13.12 18.37 2.45
N GLN A 3 11.90 18.62 2.93
CA GLN A 3 11.35 17.91 4.08
C GLN A 3 10.71 16.62 3.59
N TYR A 4 11.14 15.49 4.14
CA TYR A 4 10.55 14.19 3.86
C TYR A 4 9.54 13.88 4.97
N ILE A 5 8.31 13.55 4.59
CA ILE A 5 7.31 13.03 5.51
C ILE A 5 7.02 11.57 5.19
N LYS A 6 6.48 10.85 6.16
CA LYS A 6 6.05 9.46 5.96
C LYS A 6 4.66 9.46 5.31
N TYR A 7 4.52 8.71 4.23
CA TYR A 7 3.25 8.43 3.58
C TYR A 7 2.88 6.96 3.78
N ILE A 8 1.58 6.69 3.93
CA ILE A 8 0.98 5.38 3.79
C ILE A 8 0.36 5.34 2.39
N VAL A 9 0.87 4.45 1.55
CA VAL A 9 0.30 4.15 0.23
C VAL A 9 -0.43 2.84 0.33
N THR A 10 -1.71 2.83 -0.03
CA THR A 10 -2.55 1.64 -0.04
C THR A 10 -2.86 1.25 -1.48
N TYR A 11 -2.58 0.00 -1.82
CA TYR A 11 -2.99 -0.63 -3.07
C TYR A 11 -4.03 -1.71 -2.78
N LEU A 12 -4.86 -2.04 -3.77
CA LEU A 12 -5.68 -3.25 -3.76
C LEU A 12 -5.11 -4.23 -4.77
N GLY A 13 -4.70 -5.41 -4.32
CA GLY A 13 -4.14 -6.47 -5.16
C GLY A 13 -4.90 -7.79 -5.01
N ASP A 14 -4.87 -8.60 -6.05
CA ASP A 14 -5.41 -9.96 -6.07
C ASP A 14 -4.41 -10.90 -5.40
N TYR A 15 -4.84 -11.61 -4.35
CA TYR A 15 -4.01 -12.57 -3.61
C TYR A 15 -4.40 -14.02 -3.97
N PRO A 16 -3.50 -15.01 -3.75
CA PRO A 16 -3.78 -16.41 -4.08
C PRO A 16 -4.92 -17.04 -3.28
N CYS A 17 -5.42 -16.37 -2.24
CA CYS A 17 -6.66 -16.75 -1.56
C CYS A 17 -7.92 -16.55 -2.43
N GLY A 18 -7.80 -15.92 -3.60
CA GLY A 18 -8.93 -15.63 -4.50
C GLY A 18 -9.68 -14.34 -4.18
N HIS A 19 -9.21 -13.58 -3.19
CA HIS A 19 -9.79 -12.30 -2.79
C HIS A 19 -8.82 -11.15 -3.01
N ARG A 20 -9.40 -9.95 -3.15
CA ARG A 20 -8.65 -8.71 -3.27
C ARG A 20 -8.41 -8.10 -1.90
N HIS A 21 -7.16 -7.91 -1.51
CA HIS A 21 -6.77 -7.38 -0.20
C HIS A 21 -5.99 -6.07 -0.30
N PRO A 22 -6.07 -5.22 0.73
CA PRO A 22 -5.22 -4.05 0.83
C PRO A 22 -3.75 -4.44 1.03
N LEU A 23 -2.88 -3.78 0.30
CA LEU A 23 -1.43 -3.81 0.49
C LEU A 23 -0.98 -2.41 0.89
N GLN A 24 -0.60 -2.24 2.15
CA GLN A 24 -0.15 -0.97 2.69
C GLN A 24 1.37 -0.91 2.75
N MET A 25 1.93 0.17 2.20
CA MET A 25 3.36 0.46 2.23
C MET A 25 3.60 1.80 2.90
N THR A 26 4.53 1.85 3.85
CA THR A 26 4.98 3.11 4.43
C THR A 26 6.28 3.54 3.78
N VAL A 27 6.32 4.77 3.26
CA VAL A 27 7.50 5.32 2.58
C VAL A 27 7.76 6.76 3.00
N SER A 28 9.04 7.14 3.11
CA SER A 28 9.42 8.54 3.29
C SER A 28 9.54 9.22 1.93
N ALA A 29 8.80 10.30 1.70
CA ALA A 29 8.80 11.05 0.45
C ALA A 29 8.59 12.55 0.66
N THR A 30 8.96 13.36 -0.32
CA THR A 30 8.73 14.83 -0.29
C THR A 30 7.27 15.20 -0.57
N ASP A 31 6.57 14.36 -1.33
CA ASP A 31 5.20 14.54 -1.77
C ASP A 31 4.54 13.18 -2.11
N ALA A 32 3.23 13.21 -2.34
CA ALA A 32 2.46 12.01 -2.65
C ALA A 32 2.89 11.33 -3.97
N GLN A 33 3.36 12.07 -4.96
CA GLN A 33 3.78 11.51 -6.25
C GLN A 33 5.11 10.76 -6.10
N GLU A 34 6.06 11.31 -5.34
CA GLU A 34 7.28 10.60 -4.98
C GLU A 34 6.98 9.34 -4.17
N ALA A 35 6.02 9.39 -3.24
CA ALA A 35 5.58 8.21 -2.49
C ALA A 35 5.07 7.09 -3.41
N ILE A 36 4.18 7.41 -4.36
CA ILE A 36 3.63 6.46 -5.34
C ILE A 36 4.74 5.84 -6.20
N ASN A 37 5.69 6.64 -6.68
CA ASN A 37 6.78 6.15 -7.52
C ASN A 37 7.66 5.15 -6.77
N LYS A 38 8.02 5.46 -5.51
CA LYS A 38 8.81 4.57 -4.67
C LYS A 38 8.08 3.25 -4.38
N THR A 39 6.77 3.31 -4.14
CA THR A 39 5.98 2.09 -3.88
C THR A 39 5.70 1.28 -5.14
N ASN A 40 5.58 1.90 -6.31
CA ASN A 40 5.52 1.16 -7.58
C ASN A 40 6.79 0.35 -7.85
N THR A 41 7.97 0.86 -7.49
CA THR A 41 9.19 0.05 -7.56
C THR A 41 9.14 -1.14 -6.61
N ALA A 42 8.61 -0.96 -5.39
CA ALA A 42 8.44 -2.03 -4.42
C ALA A 42 7.39 -3.08 -4.83
N LEU A 43 6.35 -2.68 -5.58
CA LEU A 43 5.34 -3.59 -6.14
C LEU A 43 5.89 -4.56 -7.19
N ASN A 44 6.99 -4.20 -7.84
CA ASN A 44 7.66 -5.07 -8.81
C ASN A 44 8.69 -6.00 -8.15
N ASP A 45 8.82 -5.99 -6.82
CA ASP A 45 9.66 -6.95 -6.10
C ASP A 45 8.94 -8.30 -6.03
N ASP A 46 9.65 -9.37 -6.42
CA ASP A 46 9.15 -10.75 -6.51
C ASP A 46 8.63 -11.31 -5.17
N ARG A 47 8.93 -10.63 -4.04
CA ARG A 47 8.45 -11.00 -2.71
C ARG A 47 7.01 -10.59 -2.43
N ILE A 48 6.35 -9.85 -3.33
CA ILE A 48 4.94 -9.49 -3.19
C ILE A 48 4.07 -10.54 -3.87
N ASP A 49 3.35 -11.29 -3.04
CA ASP A 49 2.52 -12.43 -3.43
C ASP A 49 1.21 -12.02 -4.15
N SER A 50 0.86 -10.73 -4.12
CA SER A 50 -0.33 -10.20 -4.79
C SER A 50 -0.04 -9.69 -6.20
N THR A 51 -1.06 -9.67 -7.05
CA THR A 51 -0.99 -9.22 -8.45
C THR A 51 -2.06 -8.15 -8.74
N ASN A 52 -2.04 -7.55 -9.94
CA ASN A 52 -3.09 -6.63 -10.40
C ASN A 52 -3.37 -5.47 -9.41
N HIS A 53 -2.29 -4.84 -8.93
CA HIS A 53 -2.38 -3.75 -7.96
C HIS A 53 -3.04 -2.52 -8.57
N SER A 54 -3.99 -1.94 -7.86
CA SER A 54 -4.54 -0.61 -8.18
C SER A 54 -4.38 0.31 -6.99
N LEU A 55 -3.93 1.53 -7.22
CA LEU A 55 -3.77 2.53 -6.17
C LEU A 55 -5.14 2.88 -5.57
N PHE A 56 -5.26 2.73 -4.24
CA PHE A 56 -6.48 3.06 -3.51
C PHE A 56 -6.36 4.40 -2.80
N SER A 57 -5.28 4.62 -2.05
CA SER A 57 -5.08 5.87 -1.30
C SER A 57 -3.60 6.19 -1.05
N VAL A 58 -3.32 7.48 -0.87
CA VAL A 58 -2.02 8.00 -0.44
C VAL A 58 -2.27 9.06 0.61
N LEU A 59 -1.83 8.81 1.84
CA LEU A 59 -2.09 9.69 2.97
C LEU A 59 -0.78 9.93 3.73
N PRO A 60 -0.53 11.15 4.25
CA PRO A 60 0.50 11.33 5.26
C PRO A 60 0.22 10.41 6.44
N LYS A 61 1.25 9.77 7.00
CA LYS A 61 1.10 8.82 8.12
C LYS A 61 0.43 9.46 9.34
N ASP A 62 0.65 10.74 9.56
CA ASP A 62 0.03 11.52 10.65
C ASP A 62 -1.44 11.87 10.40
N TYR A 63 -1.98 11.62 9.19
CA TYR A 63 -3.35 11.98 8.81
C TYR A 63 -4.36 10.82 8.91
N GLY A 64 -3.95 9.57 9.18
CA GLY A 64 -4.93 8.49 9.38
C GLY A 64 -4.35 7.09 9.62
N ASP A 65 -4.75 6.47 10.73
CA ASP A 65 -4.54 5.06 11.12
C ASP A 65 -5.78 4.20 10.80
N GLU A 66 -6.59 4.57 9.80
CA GLU A 66 -7.99 4.10 9.67
C GLU A 66 -8.21 2.86 8.79
N LEU A 67 -7.16 2.20 8.27
CA LEU A 67 -7.31 1.02 7.38
C LEU A 67 -6.88 -0.31 8.03
N ARG A 68 -6.58 -0.32 9.33
CA ARG A 68 -6.16 -1.52 10.06
C ARG A 68 -7.19 -2.66 10.09
N GLU A 69 -8.44 -2.40 9.70
CA GLU A 69 -9.54 -3.36 9.76
C GLU A 69 -9.82 -4.11 8.44
N LEU A 70 -9.07 -3.84 7.36
CA LEU A 70 -9.31 -4.47 6.05
C LEU A 70 -8.49 -5.76 5.79
N ASP A 71 -7.64 -6.18 6.74
CA ASP A 71 -6.80 -7.39 6.62
C ASP A 71 -7.50 -8.67 7.12
N ILE A 72 -8.83 -8.78 6.93
CA ILE A 72 -9.56 -10.00 7.31
C ILE A 72 -9.78 -10.86 6.08
N CYS A 73 -8.73 -11.59 5.67
CA CYS A 73 -8.89 -12.72 4.77
C CYS A 73 -9.56 -13.86 5.54
N HIS A 74 -10.90 -13.89 5.55
CA HIS A 74 -11.63 -15.07 6.00
C HIS A 74 -11.33 -16.21 5.01
N LYS A 75 -10.43 -17.13 5.39
CA LYS A 75 -10.36 -18.43 4.74
C LYS A 75 -11.70 -19.11 4.97
N GLU A 76 -12.59 -19.06 3.99
CA GLU A 76 -13.75 -19.94 3.95
C GLU A 76 -13.20 -21.38 3.89
N LYS A 77 -13.49 -22.15 4.95
CA LYS A 77 -13.14 -23.56 5.08
C LYS A 77 -14.17 -24.43 4.36
#